data_AF-A0A2I0TBN2-F1
#
_entry.id   AF-A0A2I0TBN2-F1
#
_cell.length_a   1.000
_cell.length_b   1.000
_cell.length_c   1.000
_cell.angle_alpha   90.00
_cell.angle_beta   90.00
_cell.angle_gamma   90.00
#
_symmetry.space_group_name_H-M   'P 1'
#
loop_
_entity.id
_entity.type
_entity.pdbx_description
1 polymer ?
#
loop_
_entity_poly.entity_id
_entity_poly.type
_entity_poly.pdbx_seq_one_letter_code
_entity_poly.pdbx_strand_id
1 'polypeptide(L)'
;MPAERKKPANMEEKESLLNNKEKEFSERRPVSTREKPKEDVKVGMKRETLKVPEDKKKKLEEDKRKKEDKERKKKEEDKVKAEEEQKKKEEEEKKKLEEEEKKKLEEEEKKKQEEAAAQLKEKEEAHQLHQEAWERHQARKELRSKNQNAPDNRPEENFFSRLDSSLKKNTAFVKKLKTITEQQRDSLSHDFNSLNLSKYIAEAVASIVEAKLKISDVNCAVHLCSLFHQRYADFAPSLLQAWKKHFEARKEEKTPNITKLRTDLRFIAELTIVGIFTDKEGLSLIYEQLKNIINADRESHTHVSVVISFCRHCGDDIAGLVPRKVKTVAEKFNLSFPPSEIISPEKQQPFQNLLKEYFTSLTKHLKRDHRELQNIERQNR
;
A
#
# COMPACT_ATOMS: atom_id res chain seq x y z
N MET A 1 7.28 16.42 -43.11
CA MET A 1 6.42 15.29 -43.56
C MET A 1 6.90 14.05 -42.82
N PRO A 2 6.00 13.26 -42.21
CA PRO A 2 5.58 13.38 -40.79
C PRO A 2 6.00 12.14 -39.95
N ALA A 3 5.85 12.03 -38.62
CA ALA A 3 4.63 12.29 -37.86
C ALA A 3 4.84 12.57 -36.36
N GLU A 4 3.98 13.47 -35.89
CA GLU A 4 3.66 13.84 -34.51
C GLU A 4 2.88 12.74 -33.78
N ARG A 5 2.98 12.68 -32.44
CA ARG A 5 1.86 12.24 -31.59
C ARG A 5 1.71 13.13 -30.35
N LYS A 6 0.43 13.38 -30.07
CA LYS A 6 -0.18 14.46 -29.29
C LYS A 6 -0.17 14.19 -27.77
N LYS A 7 -0.12 15.28 -27.00
CA LYS A 7 -0.67 15.39 -25.65
C LYS A 7 -2.20 15.52 -25.72
N PRO A 8 -2.96 15.06 -24.72
CA PRO A 8 -4.25 15.65 -24.38
C PRO A 8 -4.14 16.56 -23.15
N ALA A 9 -4.94 17.62 -23.18
CA ALA A 9 -5.05 18.67 -22.19
C ALA A 9 -6.31 18.48 -21.32
N ASN A 10 -6.16 18.85 -20.05
CA ASN A 10 -7.09 19.59 -19.18
C ASN A 10 -8.58 19.20 -19.13
N MET A 11 -9.05 18.82 -17.93
CA MET A 11 -10.31 19.34 -17.39
C MET A 11 -10.15 19.58 -15.88
N GLU A 12 -10.44 20.81 -15.48
CA GLU A 12 -10.57 21.29 -14.11
C GLU A 12 -11.76 20.58 -13.42
N GLU A 13 -11.51 19.89 -12.31
CA GLU A 13 -12.58 19.52 -11.38
C GLU A 13 -12.78 20.65 -10.37
N LYS A 14 -13.94 21.30 -10.50
CA LYS A 14 -14.42 22.34 -9.60
C LYS A 14 -15.13 21.67 -8.42
N GLU A 15 -14.63 21.94 -7.22
CA GLU A 15 -15.22 21.56 -5.95
C GLU A 15 -16.70 21.98 -5.84
N SER A 16 -17.55 21.14 -5.23
CA SER A 16 -18.64 21.65 -4.41
C SER A 16 -18.88 20.74 -3.21
N LEU A 17 -18.56 21.31 -2.05
CA LEU A 17 -18.78 20.79 -0.72
C LEU A 17 -20.28 20.80 -0.40
N LEU A 18 -20.74 19.69 0.17
CA LEU A 18 -22.00 19.58 0.87
C LEU A 18 -21.98 20.50 2.09
N ASN A 19 -22.93 21.43 2.17
CA ASN A 19 -23.27 22.08 3.44
C ASN A 19 -24.79 22.30 3.53
N ASN A 20 -25.43 21.49 4.36
CA ASN A 20 -26.77 21.71 4.86
C ASN A 20 -26.69 22.70 6.03
N LYS A 21 -27.52 23.74 6.03
CA LYS A 21 -28.29 24.21 7.21
C LYS A 21 -29.15 25.44 6.91
N GLU A 22 -30.42 25.33 7.31
CA GLU A 22 -31.30 26.37 7.88
C GLU A 22 -31.65 27.57 6.96
N LYS A 23 -32.87 28.09 6.84
CA LYS A 23 -33.87 28.37 7.87
C LYS A 23 -35.14 28.97 7.23
N GLU A 24 -36.25 28.77 7.93
CA GLU A 24 -37.35 29.72 8.21
C GLU A 24 -38.37 30.21 7.15
N PHE A 25 -39.60 30.04 7.61
CA PHE A 25 -40.92 30.53 7.23
C PHE A 25 -41.03 32.05 7.41
N SER A 26 -41.72 32.76 6.51
CA SER A 26 -42.64 33.88 6.86
C SER A 26 -43.35 34.49 5.64
N GLU A 27 -44.61 34.83 5.88
CA GLU A 27 -45.58 35.48 5.01
C GLU A 27 -45.17 36.89 4.53
N ARG A 28 -45.69 37.32 3.37
CA ARG A 28 -46.65 38.46 3.24
C ARG A 28 -46.97 38.80 1.77
N ARG A 29 -48.27 38.99 1.54
CA ARG A 29 -48.96 39.74 0.44
C ARG A 29 -48.63 41.25 0.53
N PRO A 30 -48.89 42.14 -0.49
CA PRO A 30 -50.27 42.49 -0.97
C PRO A 30 -50.43 42.98 -2.47
N VAL A 31 -51.59 42.74 -3.11
CA VAL A 31 -52.69 43.71 -3.53
C VAL A 31 -52.49 44.27 -4.96
N SER A 32 -53.46 44.55 -5.86
CA SER A 32 -54.95 44.51 -6.04
C SER A 32 -55.22 45.02 -7.49
N THR A 33 -56.29 44.66 -8.22
CA THR A 33 -57.60 45.38 -8.35
C THR A 33 -58.61 44.49 -9.13
N ARG A 34 -59.85 44.14 -8.67
CA ARG A 34 -61.16 44.85 -8.48
C ARG A 34 -61.86 45.21 -9.82
N GLU A 35 -63.16 45.01 -10.15
CA GLU A 35 -64.52 44.94 -9.50
C GLU A 35 -65.48 44.05 -10.38
N LYS A 36 -66.46 43.20 -9.94
CA LYS A 36 -67.84 43.31 -9.35
C LYS A 36 -68.90 44.12 -10.16
N PRO A 37 -70.26 43.93 -10.02
CA PRO A 37 -71.11 43.01 -9.18
C PRO A 37 -72.27 42.26 -9.95
N LYS A 38 -72.81 41.09 -9.50
CA LYS A 38 -74.00 40.70 -8.65
C LYS A 38 -75.40 41.29 -8.97
N GLU A 39 -76.42 40.42 -9.17
CA GLU A 39 -77.61 40.26 -8.29
C GLU A 39 -78.51 39.03 -8.64
N ASP A 40 -79.31 38.61 -7.65
CA ASP A 40 -80.09 37.35 -7.50
C ASP A 40 -81.54 37.39 -8.03
N VAL A 41 -82.20 36.21 -8.04
CA VAL A 41 -83.58 35.90 -7.57
C VAL A 41 -84.36 34.92 -8.48
N LYS A 42 -84.86 33.85 -7.84
CA LYS A 42 -85.86 32.87 -8.31
C LYS A 42 -87.29 33.44 -8.21
N VAL A 43 -88.21 33.01 -9.10
CA VAL A 43 -89.62 32.59 -8.85
C VAL A 43 -90.38 32.58 -10.19
N GLY A 44 -91.33 31.64 -10.35
CA GLY A 44 -92.58 31.97 -11.06
C GLY A 44 -92.92 31.16 -12.32
N MET A 45 -93.97 30.36 -12.18
CA MET A 45 -94.65 29.51 -13.16
C MET A 45 -95.55 30.33 -14.11
N LYS A 46 -95.59 30.02 -15.41
CA LYS A 46 -96.78 29.71 -16.25
C LYS A 46 -96.56 30.01 -17.74
N ARG A 47 -97.14 29.11 -18.53
CA ARG A 47 -97.27 29.08 -19.99
C ARG A 47 -97.90 30.37 -20.53
N GLU A 48 -97.50 30.78 -21.74
CA GLU A 48 -98.43 30.92 -22.84
C GLU A 48 -97.73 30.89 -24.21
N THR A 49 -98.38 30.20 -25.12
CA THR A 49 -97.95 29.77 -26.46
C THR A 49 -98.17 30.86 -27.50
N LEU A 50 -97.15 31.17 -28.29
CA LEU A 50 -97.34 31.72 -29.64
C LEU A 50 -96.44 30.95 -30.64
N LYS A 51 -97.12 30.34 -31.61
CA LYS A 51 -96.58 29.49 -32.68
C LYS A 51 -95.73 30.33 -33.64
N VAL A 52 -94.49 29.88 -33.87
CA VAL A 52 -93.62 30.32 -34.99
C VAL A 52 -93.35 29.08 -35.86
N PRO A 53 -93.34 29.20 -37.21
CA PRO A 53 -93.63 28.10 -38.13
C PRO A 53 -92.60 26.96 -38.12
N GLU A 54 -93.10 25.74 -38.31
CA GLU A 54 -92.46 24.42 -38.11
C GLU A 54 -91.18 24.14 -38.93
N ASP A 55 -90.80 24.98 -39.89
CA ASP A 55 -89.63 24.72 -40.74
C ASP A 55 -88.33 25.38 -40.26
N LYS A 56 -88.38 26.37 -39.35
CA LYS A 56 -87.18 26.94 -38.70
C LYS A 56 -86.92 26.35 -37.30
N LYS A 57 -87.94 25.79 -36.63
CA LYS A 57 -87.81 25.16 -35.30
C LYS A 57 -87.17 23.77 -35.38
N LYS A 58 -87.49 22.98 -36.42
CA LYS A 58 -86.80 21.71 -36.73
C LYS A 58 -85.32 21.94 -37.06
N LYS A 59 -84.99 22.95 -37.88
CA LYS A 59 -83.59 23.28 -38.20
C LYS A 59 -82.76 23.75 -37.00
N LEU A 60 -83.34 24.57 -36.11
CA LEU A 60 -82.68 25.04 -34.88
C LEU A 60 -82.57 23.95 -33.79
N GLU A 61 -83.55 23.04 -33.64
CA GLU A 61 -83.44 21.88 -32.75
C GLU A 61 -82.47 20.82 -33.30
N GLU A 62 -82.46 20.60 -34.62
CA GLU A 62 -81.54 19.67 -35.29
C GLU A 62 -80.11 20.19 -35.27
N ASP A 63 -79.89 21.50 -35.43
CA ASP A 63 -78.57 22.14 -35.26
C ASP A 63 -78.13 22.15 -33.79
N LYS A 64 -79.04 22.33 -32.82
CA LYS A 64 -78.71 22.18 -31.38
C LYS A 64 -78.32 20.74 -31.05
N ARG A 65 -79.08 19.75 -31.51
CA ARG A 65 -78.77 18.33 -31.32
C ARG A 65 -77.47 17.92 -32.02
N LYS A 66 -77.22 18.39 -33.25
CA LYS A 66 -75.94 18.17 -33.94
C LYS A 66 -74.78 18.83 -33.22
N LYS A 67 -74.97 20.01 -32.62
CA LYS A 67 -73.93 20.71 -31.85
C LYS A 67 -73.66 20.02 -30.51
N GLU A 68 -74.69 19.56 -29.80
CA GLU A 68 -74.57 18.76 -28.57
C GLU A 68 -73.95 17.38 -28.82
N ASP A 69 -74.29 16.69 -29.92
CA ASP A 69 -73.66 15.42 -30.30
C ASP A 69 -72.21 15.59 -30.72
N LYS A 70 -71.88 16.70 -31.42
CA LYS A 70 -70.50 17.03 -31.80
C LYS A 70 -69.66 17.41 -30.58
N GLU A 71 -70.27 18.07 -29.59
CA GLU A 71 -69.64 18.41 -28.32
C GLU A 71 -69.48 17.19 -27.40
N ARG A 72 -70.43 16.25 -27.41
CA ARG A 72 -70.31 14.94 -26.75
C ARG A 72 -69.22 14.09 -27.37
N LYS A 73 -69.17 13.96 -28.71
CA LYS A 73 -68.10 13.25 -29.42
C LYS A 73 -66.72 13.85 -29.14
N LYS A 74 -66.61 15.18 -29.13
CA LYS A 74 -65.37 15.87 -28.83
C LYS A 74 -64.92 15.63 -27.37
N LYS A 75 -65.85 15.66 -26.41
CA LYS A 75 -65.56 15.30 -25.01
C LYS A 75 -65.14 13.83 -24.87
N GLU A 76 -65.71 12.92 -25.66
CA GLU A 76 -65.32 11.51 -25.68
C GLU A 76 -63.92 11.32 -26.26
N GLU A 77 -63.59 11.95 -27.39
CA GLU A 77 -62.25 11.95 -27.98
C GLU A 77 -61.19 12.56 -27.05
N ASP A 78 -61.50 13.69 -26.40
CA ASP A 78 -60.58 14.33 -25.44
C ASP A 78 -60.36 13.46 -24.21
N LYS A 79 -61.39 12.70 -23.77
CA LYS A 79 -61.29 11.77 -22.65
C LYS A 79 -60.45 10.53 -23.00
N VAL A 80 -60.61 9.98 -24.20
CA VAL A 80 -59.79 8.86 -24.70
C VAL A 80 -58.32 9.27 -24.85
N LYS A 81 -58.05 10.46 -25.40
CA LYS A 81 -56.67 10.99 -25.51
C LYS A 81 -56.03 11.20 -24.14
N ALA A 82 -56.77 11.72 -23.16
CA ALA A 82 -56.26 11.89 -21.81
C ALA A 82 -55.94 10.54 -21.13
N GLU A 83 -56.77 9.52 -21.33
CA GLU A 83 -56.54 8.16 -20.82
C GLU A 83 -55.32 7.49 -21.47
N GLU A 84 -55.12 7.70 -22.77
CA GLU A 84 -53.99 7.17 -23.52
C GLU A 84 -52.66 7.86 -23.15
N GLU A 85 -52.69 9.18 -22.91
CA GLU A 85 -51.54 9.94 -22.41
C GLU A 85 -51.18 9.54 -20.97
N GLN A 86 -52.18 9.29 -20.13
CA GLN A 86 -51.98 8.84 -18.75
C GLN A 86 -51.39 7.43 -18.70
N LYS A 87 -51.87 6.50 -19.52
CA LYS A 87 -51.27 5.16 -19.67
C LYS A 87 -49.82 5.22 -20.17
N LYS A 88 -49.50 6.11 -21.12
CA LYS A 88 -48.12 6.29 -21.58
C LYS A 88 -47.20 6.81 -20.48
N LYS A 89 -47.67 7.76 -19.66
CA LYS A 89 -46.91 8.27 -18.51
C LYS A 89 -46.67 7.18 -17.45
N GLU A 90 -47.68 6.39 -17.12
CA GLU A 90 -47.55 5.25 -16.21
C GLU A 90 -46.57 4.18 -16.73
N GLU A 91 -46.61 3.87 -18.03
CA GLU A 91 -45.68 2.90 -18.63
C GLU A 91 -44.22 3.43 -18.66
N GLU A 92 -44.04 4.73 -18.93
CA GLU A 92 -42.72 5.37 -18.90
C GLU A 92 -42.15 5.47 -17.48
N GLU A 93 -42.98 5.77 -16.49
CA GLU A 93 -42.60 5.79 -15.08
C GLU A 93 -42.24 4.38 -14.58
N LYS A 94 -43.01 3.37 -14.97
CA LYS A 94 -42.71 1.96 -14.66
C LYS A 94 -41.38 1.51 -15.28
N LYS A 95 -41.11 1.87 -16.54
CA LYS A 95 -39.81 1.58 -17.20
C LYS A 95 -38.64 2.29 -16.51
N LYS A 96 -38.83 3.54 -16.05
CA LYS A 96 -37.80 4.27 -15.30
C LYS A 96 -37.49 3.60 -13.95
N LEU A 97 -38.52 3.16 -13.24
CA LEU A 97 -38.37 2.42 -11.97
C LEU A 97 -37.65 1.08 -12.19
N GLU A 98 -38.02 0.31 -13.21
CA GLU A 98 -37.36 -0.96 -13.56
C GLU A 98 -35.88 -0.75 -13.97
N GLU A 99 -35.57 0.32 -14.70
CA GLU A 99 -34.19 0.66 -15.09
C GLU A 99 -33.35 1.11 -13.88
N GLU A 100 -33.94 1.89 -12.96
CA GLU A 100 -33.27 2.33 -11.73
C GLU A 100 -33.02 1.15 -10.77
N GLU A 101 -33.97 0.22 -10.65
CA GLU A 101 -33.83 -1.00 -9.85
C GLU A 101 -32.75 -1.91 -10.44
N LYS A 102 -32.71 -2.08 -11.77
CA LYS A 102 -31.66 -2.82 -12.46
C LYS A 102 -30.27 -2.21 -12.24
N LYS A 103 -30.14 -0.88 -12.32
CA LYS A 103 -28.88 -0.18 -12.02
C LYS A 103 -28.42 -0.37 -10.58
N LYS A 104 -29.35 -0.33 -9.61
CA LYS A 104 -29.02 -0.59 -8.19
C LYS A 104 -28.54 -2.02 -7.97
N LEU A 105 -29.16 -3.01 -8.61
CA LEU A 105 -28.74 -4.41 -8.54
C LEU A 105 -27.36 -4.62 -9.18
N GLU A 106 -27.10 -4.03 -10.35
CA GLU A 106 -25.80 -4.09 -11.02
C GLU A 106 -24.69 -3.41 -10.18
N GLU A 107 -24.98 -2.27 -9.53
CA GLU A 107 -24.03 -1.59 -8.64
C GLU A 107 -23.75 -2.42 -7.37
N GLU A 108 -24.78 -3.05 -6.79
CA GLU A 108 -24.62 -3.92 -5.63
C GLU A 108 -23.82 -5.18 -5.95
N GLU A 109 -24.08 -5.80 -7.11
CA GLU A 109 -23.31 -6.96 -7.59
C GLU A 109 -21.85 -6.58 -7.86
N LYS A 110 -21.61 -5.43 -8.50
CA LYS A 110 -20.26 -4.90 -8.72
C LYS A 110 -19.52 -4.66 -7.40
N LYS A 111 -20.18 -4.06 -6.39
CA LYS A 111 -19.59 -3.87 -5.04
C LYS A 111 -19.26 -5.21 -4.37
N LYS A 112 -20.13 -6.21 -4.47
CA LYS A 112 -19.88 -7.56 -3.92
C LYS A 112 -18.69 -8.23 -4.61
N GLN A 113 -18.58 -8.11 -5.93
CA GLN A 113 -17.44 -8.65 -6.69
C GLN A 113 -16.13 -7.95 -6.33
N GLU A 114 -16.13 -6.62 -6.22
CA GLU A 114 -14.96 -5.83 -5.81
C GLU A 114 -14.52 -6.19 -4.38
N GLU A 115 -15.45 -6.35 -3.45
CA GLU A 115 -15.16 -6.76 -2.08
C GLU A 115 -14.59 -8.18 -2.01
N ALA A 116 -15.18 -9.14 -2.74
CA ALA A 116 -14.68 -10.51 -2.82
C ALA A 116 -13.27 -10.56 -3.42
N ALA A 117 -13.00 -9.78 -4.48
CA ALA A 117 -11.67 -9.68 -5.08
C ALA A 117 -10.65 -9.06 -4.11
N ALA A 118 -11.04 -8.03 -3.35
CA ALA A 118 -10.19 -7.42 -2.32
C ALA A 118 -9.85 -8.41 -1.19
N GLN A 119 -10.84 -9.19 -0.73
CA GLN A 119 -10.64 -10.23 0.30
C GLN A 119 -9.74 -11.36 -0.20
N LEU A 120 -9.88 -11.79 -1.46
CA LEU A 120 -9.02 -12.80 -2.05
C LEU A 120 -7.57 -12.32 -2.13
N LYS A 121 -7.36 -11.10 -2.63
CA LYS A 121 -6.03 -10.49 -2.72
C LYS A 121 -5.38 -10.34 -1.34
N GLU A 122 -6.14 -9.90 -0.33
CA GLU A 122 -5.64 -9.78 1.04
C GLU A 122 -5.22 -11.15 1.60
N LYS A 123 -5.99 -12.21 1.31
CA LYS A 123 -5.65 -13.58 1.71
C LYS A 123 -4.38 -14.09 1.01
N GLU A 124 -4.21 -13.82 -0.28
CA GLU A 124 -3.00 -14.18 -1.03
C GLU A 124 -1.76 -13.46 -0.47
N GLU A 125 -1.85 -12.15 -0.22
CA GLU A 125 -0.76 -11.38 0.41
C GLU A 125 -0.42 -11.89 1.82
N ALA A 126 -1.42 -12.34 2.58
CA ALA A 126 -1.24 -12.95 3.89
C ALA A 126 -0.47 -14.27 3.82
N HIS A 127 -0.85 -15.15 2.89
CA HIS A 127 -0.13 -16.42 2.67
C HIS A 127 1.28 -16.19 2.14
N GLN A 128 1.49 -15.23 1.24
CA GLN A 128 2.83 -14.88 0.77
C GLN A 128 3.72 -14.38 1.92
N LEU A 129 3.21 -13.47 2.77
CA LEU A 129 3.95 -12.99 3.94
C LEU A 129 4.30 -14.12 4.92
N HIS A 130 3.39 -15.07 5.12
CA HIS A 130 3.60 -16.25 5.96
C HIS A 130 4.68 -17.17 5.38
N GLN A 131 4.62 -17.45 4.09
CA GLN A 131 5.62 -18.26 3.38
C GLN A 131 7.00 -17.61 3.46
N GLU A 132 7.13 -16.33 3.12
CA GLU A 132 8.40 -15.59 3.19
C GLU A 132 8.99 -15.57 4.61
N ALA A 133 8.15 -15.53 5.65
CA ALA A 133 8.61 -15.61 7.04
C ALA A 133 9.20 -17.00 7.35
N TRP A 134 8.53 -18.08 6.96
CA TRP A 134 9.02 -19.44 7.17
C TRP A 134 10.27 -19.77 6.36
N GLU A 135 10.32 -19.40 5.09
CA GLU A 135 11.51 -19.58 4.25
C GLU A 135 12.72 -18.89 4.86
N ARG A 136 12.55 -17.63 5.31
CA ARG A 136 13.61 -16.87 5.99
C ARG A 136 14.04 -17.54 7.29
N HIS A 137 13.09 -17.98 8.12
CA HIS A 137 13.39 -18.64 9.39
C HIS A 137 14.18 -19.94 9.19
N GLN A 138 13.74 -20.79 8.26
CA GLN A 138 14.40 -22.07 7.99
C GLN A 138 15.80 -21.86 7.41
N ALA A 139 15.96 -20.97 6.43
CA ALA A 139 17.26 -20.67 5.85
C ALA A 139 18.26 -20.15 6.90
N ARG A 140 17.81 -19.29 7.83
CA ARG A 140 18.63 -18.80 8.94
C ARG A 140 19.02 -19.91 9.91
N LYS A 141 18.07 -20.76 10.30
CA LYS A 141 18.31 -21.87 11.25
C LYS A 141 19.29 -22.90 10.66
N GLU A 142 19.14 -23.23 9.38
CA GLU A 142 20.04 -24.13 8.67
C GLU A 142 21.47 -23.56 8.59
N LEU A 143 21.61 -22.31 8.13
CA LEU A 143 22.92 -21.67 8.05
C LEU A 143 23.57 -21.48 9.42
N ARG A 144 22.79 -21.09 10.44
CA ARG A 144 23.29 -20.97 11.81
C ARG A 144 23.85 -22.29 12.33
N SER A 145 23.12 -23.38 12.14
CA SER A 145 23.59 -24.72 12.54
C SER A 145 24.90 -25.09 11.84
N LYS A 146 24.98 -24.91 10.52
CA LYS A 146 26.21 -25.19 9.75
C LYS A 146 27.39 -24.32 10.18
N ASN A 147 27.16 -23.02 10.39
CA ASN A 147 28.21 -22.07 10.74
C ASN A 147 28.70 -22.24 12.20
N GLN A 148 27.82 -22.60 13.13
CA GLN A 148 28.22 -22.89 14.51
C GLN A 148 28.99 -24.20 14.62
N ASN A 149 28.64 -25.21 13.82
CA ASN A 149 29.34 -26.49 13.78
C ASN A 149 30.56 -26.47 12.84
N ALA A 150 30.88 -25.33 12.23
CA ALA A 150 31.99 -25.20 11.30
C ALA A 150 33.35 -25.61 11.90
N PRO A 151 33.74 -25.22 13.14
CA PRO A 151 35.05 -25.55 13.68
C PRO A 151 35.40 -27.03 13.65
N ASP A 152 34.43 -27.90 13.94
CA ASP A 152 34.61 -29.36 13.98
C ASP A 152 34.60 -30.02 12.60
N ASN A 153 34.13 -29.30 11.57
CA ASN A 153 33.93 -29.83 10.22
C ASN A 153 34.82 -29.15 9.16
N ARG A 154 35.77 -28.30 9.58
CA ARG A 154 36.69 -27.65 8.64
C ARG A 154 37.60 -28.70 8.00
N PRO A 155 37.88 -28.60 6.68
CA PRO A 155 38.73 -29.57 6.01
C PRO A 155 40.19 -29.46 6.46
N GLU A 156 40.91 -30.58 6.43
CA GLU A 156 42.34 -30.65 6.73
C GLU A 156 43.23 -30.21 5.55
N GLU A 157 44.53 -30.05 5.79
CA GLU A 157 45.51 -29.56 4.82
C GLU A 157 45.50 -30.31 3.47
N ASN A 158 45.29 -31.64 3.51
CA ASN A 158 45.23 -32.49 2.33
C ASN A 158 44.11 -32.08 1.35
N PHE A 159 42.99 -31.56 1.85
CA PHE A 159 41.91 -31.05 1.00
C PHE A 159 42.37 -29.85 0.18
N PHE A 160 43.11 -28.92 0.80
CA PHE A 160 43.57 -27.68 0.16
C PHE A 160 44.63 -27.92 -0.92
N SER A 161 45.41 -29.00 -0.80
CA SER A 161 46.42 -29.37 -1.81
C SER A 161 45.82 -29.67 -3.20
N ARG A 162 44.54 -30.06 -3.25
CA ARG A 162 43.81 -30.39 -4.48
C ARG A 162 43.15 -29.18 -5.14
N LEU A 163 43.14 -28.03 -4.46
CA LEU A 163 42.48 -26.81 -4.92
C LEU A 163 43.45 -25.88 -5.63
N ASP A 164 42.92 -25.07 -6.55
CA ASP A 164 43.74 -24.17 -7.35
C ASP A 164 44.22 -22.97 -6.52
N SER A 165 45.54 -22.87 -6.36
CA SER A 165 46.22 -21.81 -5.61
C SER A 165 46.85 -20.74 -6.52
N SER A 166 46.53 -20.74 -7.82
CA SER A 166 47.10 -19.80 -8.78
C SER A 166 46.71 -18.37 -8.45
N LEU A 167 47.69 -17.47 -8.46
CA LEU A 167 47.49 -16.04 -8.21
C LEU A 167 46.42 -15.46 -9.13
N LYS A 168 46.47 -15.80 -10.42
CA LYS A 168 45.53 -15.29 -11.43
C LYS A 168 44.07 -15.58 -11.08
N LYS A 169 43.73 -16.83 -10.73
CA LYS A 169 42.33 -17.19 -10.44
C LYS A 169 41.87 -16.65 -9.09
N ASN A 170 42.71 -16.72 -8.06
CA ASN A 170 42.38 -16.20 -6.72
C ASN A 170 42.17 -14.68 -6.73
N THR A 171 43.08 -13.91 -7.35
CA THR A 171 42.91 -12.46 -7.48
C THR A 171 41.69 -12.09 -8.33
N ALA A 172 41.40 -12.86 -9.39
CA ALA A 172 40.19 -12.66 -10.18
C ALA A 172 38.92 -12.90 -9.35
N PHE A 173 38.88 -13.96 -8.55
CA PHE A 173 37.76 -14.27 -7.66
C PHE A 173 37.57 -13.17 -6.60
N VAL A 174 38.63 -12.75 -5.93
CA VAL A 174 38.59 -11.64 -4.95
C VAL A 174 38.02 -10.36 -5.58
N LYS A 175 38.40 -10.04 -6.82
CA LYS A 175 37.83 -8.88 -7.54
C LYS A 175 36.32 -9.03 -7.79
N LYS A 176 35.83 -10.23 -8.11
CA LYS A 176 34.40 -10.48 -8.29
C LYS A 176 33.60 -10.24 -7.01
N LEU A 177 34.19 -10.47 -5.83
CA LEU A 177 33.53 -10.25 -4.53
C LEU A 177 33.15 -8.77 -4.27
N LYS A 178 33.74 -7.80 -4.99
CA LYS A 178 33.37 -6.38 -4.87
C LYS A 178 32.00 -6.05 -5.48
N THR A 179 31.47 -6.93 -6.32
CA THR A 179 30.24 -6.73 -7.10
C THR A 179 29.31 -7.95 -7.02
N ILE A 180 29.18 -8.55 -5.83
CA ILE A 180 28.31 -9.71 -5.59
C ILE A 180 26.87 -9.33 -5.95
N THR A 181 26.21 -10.19 -6.73
CA THR A 181 24.77 -10.12 -6.98
C THR A 181 24.11 -11.48 -6.78
N GLU A 182 22.80 -11.48 -6.54
CA GLU A 182 22.04 -12.73 -6.35
C GLU A 182 22.15 -13.69 -7.55
N GLN A 183 22.18 -13.17 -8.78
CA GLN A 183 22.33 -13.97 -10.01
C GLN A 183 23.69 -14.69 -10.10
N GLN A 184 24.69 -14.24 -9.33
CA GLN A 184 26.03 -14.82 -9.35
C GLN A 184 26.20 -15.94 -8.30
N ARG A 185 25.21 -16.21 -7.45
CA ARG A 185 25.28 -17.16 -6.33
C ARG A 185 25.95 -18.48 -6.71
N ASP A 186 25.43 -19.16 -7.73
CA ASP A 186 25.92 -20.47 -8.13
C ASP A 186 27.32 -20.38 -8.76
N SER A 187 27.54 -19.40 -9.64
CA SER A 187 28.84 -19.21 -10.30
C SER A 187 29.97 -18.87 -9.32
N LEU A 188 29.72 -17.99 -8.33
CA LEU A 188 30.70 -17.65 -7.29
C LEU A 188 30.91 -18.81 -6.33
N SER A 189 29.86 -19.59 -6.03
CA SER A 189 30.00 -20.81 -5.21
C SER A 189 30.84 -21.87 -5.91
N HIS A 190 30.64 -22.06 -7.22
CA HIS A 190 31.44 -22.95 -8.04
C HIS A 190 32.91 -22.52 -8.06
N ASP A 191 33.17 -21.24 -8.36
CA ASP A 191 34.53 -20.69 -8.33
C ASP A 191 35.18 -20.90 -6.94
N PHE A 192 34.48 -20.53 -5.87
CA PHE A 192 34.94 -20.71 -4.49
C PHE A 192 35.32 -22.17 -4.20
N ASN A 193 34.51 -23.13 -4.64
CA ASN A 193 34.75 -24.54 -4.38
C ASN A 193 36.02 -25.08 -5.05
N SER A 194 36.45 -24.46 -6.15
CA SER A 194 37.66 -24.86 -6.89
C SER A 194 38.96 -24.20 -6.40
N LEU A 195 38.88 -23.19 -5.52
CA LEU A 195 40.00 -22.32 -5.16
C LEU A 195 40.50 -22.54 -3.73
N ASN A 196 41.82 -22.49 -3.58
CA ASN A 196 42.48 -22.38 -2.28
C ASN A 196 42.72 -20.91 -1.93
N LEU A 197 41.86 -20.36 -1.08
CA LEU A 197 41.87 -18.95 -0.68
C LEU A 197 42.60 -18.70 0.64
N SER A 198 43.31 -19.70 1.19
CA SER A 198 43.97 -19.57 2.51
C SER A 198 44.90 -18.36 2.62
N LYS A 199 45.53 -17.94 1.51
CA LYS A 199 46.43 -16.77 1.46
C LYS A 199 45.74 -15.45 1.07
N TYR A 200 44.42 -15.45 0.84
CA TYR A 200 43.68 -14.32 0.28
C TYR A 200 42.50 -13.87 1.16
N ILE A 201 42.44 -14.33 2.41
CA ILE A 201 41.32 -14.05 3.33
C ILE A 201 41.17 -12.55 3.57
N ALA A 202 42.27 -11.82 3.80
CA ALA A 202 42.23 -10.39 4.07
C ALA A 202 41.67 -9.58 2.88
N GLU A 203 42.11 -9.89 1.66
CA GLU A 203 41.66 -9.20 0.44
C GLU A 203 40.23 -9.57 0.06
N ALA A 204 39.84 -10.84 0.29
CA ALA A 204 38.47 -11.28 0.12
C ALA A 204 37.53 -10.54 1.09
N VAL A 205 37.90 -10.47 2.37
CA VAL A 205 37.17 -9.73 3.41
C VAL A 205 37.04 -8.24 3.04
N ALA A 206 38.14 -7.59 2.65
CA ALA A 206 38.10 -6.20 2.23
C ALA A 206 37.15 -6.00 1.05
N SER A 207 37.18 -6.90 0.06
CA SER A 207 36.29 -6.84 -1.10
C SER A 207 34.81 -7.01 -0.73
N ILE A 208 34.50 -7.89 0.23
CA ILE A 208 33.13 -8.10 0.75
C ILE A 208 32.62 -6.88 1.52
N VAL A 209 33.44 -6.27 2.39
CA VAL A 209 33.04 -5.11 3.19
C VAL A 209 32.85 -3.86 2.31
N GLU A 210 33.70 -3.68 1.31
CA GLU A 210 33.61 -2.56 0.36
C GLU A 210 32.48 -2.72 -0.68
N ALA A 211 31.98 -3.94 -0.90
CA ALA A 211 31.01 -4.25 -1.94
C ALA A 211 29.74 -3.40 -1.83
N LYS A 212 29.33 -2.78 -2.94
CA LYS A 212 28.11 -1.97 -3.02
C LYS A 212 26.90 -2.86 -3.31
N LEU A 213 26.44 -3.58 -2.29
CA LEU A 213 25.31 -4.50 -2.40
C LEU A 213 23.97 -3.77 -2.54
N LYS A 214 23.05 -4.33 -3.33
CA LYS A 214 21.63 -4.03 -3.16
C LYS A 214 21.08 -4.84 -1.98
N ILE A 215 19.93 -4.42 -1.46
CA ILE A 215 19.20 -5.17 -0.42
C ILE A 215 18.94 -6.62 -0.90
N SER A 216 18.57 -6.82 -2.17
CA SER A 216 18.35 -8.17 -2.73
C SER A 216 19.60 -9.06 -2.71
N ASP A 217 20.80 -8.48 -2.77
CA ASP A 217 22.06 -9.22 -2.93
C ASP A 217 22.69 -9.64 -1.59
N VAL A 218 22.16 -9.14 -0.46
CA VAL A 218 22.70 -9.42 0.88
C VAL A 218 22.70 -10.92 1.18
N ASN A 219 21.65 -11.65 0.80
CA ASN A 219 21.56 -13.09 1.08
C ASN A 219 22.63 -13.89 0.31
N CYS A 220 22.96 -13.49 -0.92
CA CYS A 220 24.08 -14.09 -1.66
C CYS A 220 25.43 -13.78 -0.99
N ALA A 221 25.64 -12.55 -0.51
CA ALA A 221 26.86 -12.21 0.21
C ALA A 221 27.01 -13.02 1.51
N VAL A 222 25.92 -13.16 2.29
CA VAL A 222 25.88 -14.01 3.50
C VAL A 222 26.15 -15.48 3.18
N HIS A 223 25.63 -15.99 2.08
CA HIS A 223 25.91 -17.35 1.60
C HIS A 223 27.40 -17.54 1.33
N LEU A 224 28.04 -16.64 0.58
CA LEU A 224 29.49 -16.70 0.34
C LEU A 224 30.28 -16.57 1.64
N CYS A 225 29.91 -15.65 2.54
CA CYS A 225 30.52 -15.55 3.87
C CYS A 225 30.39 -16.84 4.69
N SER A 226 29.27 -17.56 4.56
CA SER A 226 29.07 -18.86 5.22
C SER A 226 30.03 -19.92 4.65
N LEU A 227 30.20 -19.97 3.33
CA LEU A 227 31.17 -20.87 2.68
C LEU A 227 32.61 -20.56 3.15
N PHE A 228 32.99 -19.28 3.21
CA PHE A 228 34.28 -18.86 3.72
C PHE A 228 34.48 -19.28 5.18
N HIS A 229 33.50 -19.00 6.05
CA HIS A 229 33.56 -19.32 7.48
C HIS A 229 33.67 -20.83 7.77
N GLN A 230 32.94 -21.63 6.98
CA GLN A 230 32.94 -23.09 7.07
C GLN A 230 34.26 -23.71 6.59
N ARG A 231 35.03 -23.01 5.75
CA ARG A 231 36.31 -23.53 5.23
C ARG A 231 37.54 -22.95 5.92
N TYR A 232 37.54 -21.67 6.28
CA TYR A 232 38.72 -20.94 6.74
C TYR A 232 38.47 -20.35 8.13
N ALA A 233 39.26 -20.79 9.13
CA ALA A 233 39.12 -20.34 10.51
C ALA A 233 39.37 -18.83 10.67
N ASP A 234 40.29 -18.26 9.89
CA ASP A 234 40.69 -16.86 9.98
C ASP A 234 39.66 -15.87 9.40
N PHE A 235 38.62 -16.39 8.73
CA PHE A 235 37.66 -15.55 8.02
C PHE A 235 36.82 -14.68 8.95
N ALA A 236 36.15 -15.27 9.95
CA ALA A 236 35.26 -14.52 10.85
C ALA A 236 36.01 -13.45 11.68
N PRO A 237 37.19 -13.73 12.29
CA PRO A 237 37.98 -12.70 12.97
C PRO A 237 38.37 -11.55 12.04
N SER A 238 38.86 -11.87 10.83
CA SER A 238 39.24 -10.87 9.83
C SER A 238 38.04 -10.02 9.39
N LEU A 239 36.89 -10.64 9.15
CA LEU A 239 35.66 -9.97 8.74
C LEU A 239 35.17 -9.02 9.84
N LEU A 240 35.15 -9.46 11.09
CA LEU A 240 34.75 -8.63 12.23
C LEU A 240 35.67 -7.41 12.38
N GLN A 241 36.98 -7.62 12.29
CA GLN A 241 37.96 -6.53 12.37
C GLN A 241 37.78 -5.52 11.23
N ALA A 242 37.57 -5.99 10.00
CA ALA A 242 37.34 -5.14 8.84
C ALA A 242 36.05 -4.31 8.98
N TRP A 243 34.96 -4.89 9.49
CA TRP A 243 33.73 -4.14 9.76
C TRP A 243 33.92 -3.06 10.83
N LYS A 244 34.61 -3.38 11.94
CA LYS A 244 34.92 -2.39 12.98
C LYS A 244 35.71 -1.20 12.40
N LYS A 245 36.76 -1.49 11.63
CA LYS A 245 37.56 -0.45 10.96
C LYS A 245 36.72 0.38 9.97
N HIS A 246 35.86 -0.27 9.19
CA HIS A 246 34.99 0.38 8.23
C HIS A 246 33.98 1.34 8.89
N PHE A 247 33.39 0.94 10.02
CA PHE A 247 32.49 1.82 10.77
C PHE A 247 33.22 2.95 11.50
N GLU A 248 34.44 2.73 11.96
CA GLU A 248 35.26 3.79 12.55
C GLU A 248 35.62 4.86 11.50
N ALA A 249 36.09 4.44 10.31
CA ALA A 249 36.41 5.35 9.21
C ALA A 249 35.20 6.20 8.76
N ARG A 250 33.98 5.71 8.95
CA ARG A 250 32.74 6.46 8.65
C ARG A 250 32.45 7.58 9.64
N LYS A 251 32.91 7.50 10.89
CA LYS A 251 32.70 8.56 11.89
C LYS A 251 33.40 9.87 11.46
N GLU A 252 34.46 9.75 10.66
CA GLU A 252 35.22 10.87 10.10
C GLU A 252 34.64 11.40 8.76
N GLU A 253 33.67 10.71 8.16
CA GLU A 253 33.09 11.07 6.86
C GLU A 253 32.12 12.26 6.99
N LYS A 254 32.40 13.38 6.31
CA LYS A 254 31.57 14.59 6.35
C LYS A 254 30.15 14.41 5.82
N THR A 255 29.96 13.46 4.91
CA THR A 255 28.66 13.20 4.27
C THR A 255 28.32 11.72 4.41
N PRO A 256 27.40 11.36 5.31
CA PRO A 256 27.12 9.96 5.57
C PRO A 256 26.49 9.29 4.35
N ASN A 257 27.10 8.20 3.88
CA ASN A 257 26.50 7.37 2.85
C ASN A 257 25.40 6.46 3.44
N ILE A 258 24.19 7.01 3.55
CA ILE A 258 23.00 6.36 4.15
C ILE A 258 22.61 5.09 3.37
N THR A 259 22.74 5.09 2.05
CA THR A 259 22.39 3.93 1.21
C THR A 259 23.26 2.72 1.52
N LYS A 260 24.57 2.93 1.67
CA LYS A 260 25.49 1.84 2.06
C LYS A 260 25.33 1.49 3.54
N LEU A 261 25.09 2.45 4.44
CA LEU A 261 24.82 2.14 5.85
C LEU A 261 23.56 1.25 6.02
N ARG A 262 22.53 1.49 5.20
CA ARG A 262 21.30 0.69 5.18
C ARG A 262 21.57 -0.80 4.87
N THR A 263 22.42 -1.08 3.88
CA THR A 263 22.77 -2.46 3.53
C THR A 263 23.80 -3.03 4.49
N ASP A 264 24.76 -2.25 4.96
CA ASP A 264 25.78 -2.67 5.94
C ASP A 264 25.13 -3.13 7.25
N LEU A 265 24.18 -2.35 7.79
CA LEU A 265 23.50 -2.70 9.04
C LEU A 265 22.68 -3.98 8.92
N ARG A 266 21.98 -4.17 7.80
CA ARG A 266 21.31 -5.45 7.51
C ARG A 266 22.32 -6.59 7.40
N PHE A 267 23.43 -6.37 6.71
CA PHE A 267 24.42 -7.42 6.44
C PHE A 267 25.06 -7.92 7.73
N ILE A 268 25.55 -7.04 8.61
CA ILE A 268 26.12 -7.46 9.90
C ILE A 268 25.08 -8.13 10.81
N ALA A 269 23.80 -7.75 10.69
CA ALA A 269 22.71 -8.41 11.39
C ALA A 269 22.52 -9.86 10.91
N GLU A 270 22.47 -10.09 9.59
CA GLU A 270 22.41 -11.44 9.04
C GLU A 270 23.64 -12.28 9.43
N LEU A 271 24.86 -11.71 9.35
CA LEU A 271 26.10 -12.41 9.77
C LEU A 271 26.04 -12.88 11.24
N THR A 272 25.33 -12.14 12.09
CA THR A 272 25.11 -12.48 13.50
C THR A 272 24.03 -13.56 13.65
N ILE A 273 22.89 -13.40 12.95
CA ILE A 273 21.78 -14.35 12.96
C ILE A 273 22.23 -15.72 12.47
N VAL A 274 22.98 -15.77 11.35
CA VAL A 274 23.50 -17.01 10.78
C VAL A 274 24.74 -17.54 11.50
N GLY A 275 25.15 -16.95 12.63
CA GLY A 275 26.19 -17.52 13.50
C GLY A 275 27.62 -17.48 12.93
N ILE A 276 27.91 -16.58 11.99
CA ILE A 276 29.30 -16.30 11.58
C ILE A 276 29.99 -15.46 12.65
N PHE A 277 29.30 -14.43 13.14
CA PHE A 277 29.69 -13.74 14.37
C PHE A 277 29.01 -14.40 15.56
N THR A 278 29.73 -14.46 16.68
CA THR A 278 29.08 -14.83 17.94
C THR A 278 28.06 -13.78 18.34
N ASP A 279 27.07 -14.15 19.15
CA ASP A 279 26.09 -13.20 19.67
C ASP A 279 26.76 -12.01 20.35
N LYS A 280 27.84 -12.22 21.12
CA LYS A 280 28.55 -11.15 21.82
C LYS A 280 29.15 -10.14 20.83
N GLU A 281 29.84 -10.63 19.81
CA GLU A 281 30.52 -9.77 18.84
C GLU A 281 29.53 -9.04 17.93
N GLY A 282 28.60 -9.80 17.34
CA GLY A 282 27.66 -9.30 16.37
C GLY A 282 26.64 -8.34 16.98
N LEU A 283 26.01 -8.72 18.10
CA LEU A 283 25.04 -7.85 18.77
C LEU A 283 25.72 -6.58 19.29
N SER A 284 26.93 -6.67 19.85
CA SER A 284 27.67 -5.47 20.28
C SER A 284 27.91 -4.50 19.12
N LEU A 285 28.29 -5.02 17.95
CA LEU A 285 28.54 -4.20 16.76
C LEU A 285 27.25 -3.54 16.25
N ILE A 286 26.16 -4.30 16.14
CA ILE A 286 24.85 -3.78 15.69
C ILE A 286 24.34 -2.71 16.67
N TYR A 287 24.50 -2.94 17.97
CA TYR A 287 24.03 -2.04 19.01
C TYR A 287 24.74 -0.69 18.96
N GLU A 288 26.08 -0.69 18.78
CA GLU A 288 26.85 0.54 18.59
C GLU A 288 26.32 1.36 17.41
N GLN A 289 26.08 0.71 16.26
CA GLN A 289 25.62 1.40 15.06
C GLN A 289 24.19 1.94 15.19
N LEU A 290 23.27 1.19 15.81
CA LEU A 290 21.92 1.69 16.09
C LEU A 290 21.94 2.86 17.08
N LYS A 291 22.77 2.79 18.12
CA LYS A 291 22.92 3.87 19.09
C LYS A 291 23.46 5.14 18.40
N ASN A 292 24.41 5.02 17.48
CA ASN A 292 24.93 6.14 16.69
C ASN A 292 23.84 6.78 15.83
N ILE A 293 23.00 5.96 15.16
CA ILE A 293 21.85 6.44 14.39
C ILE A 293 20.87 7.22 15.27
N ILE A 294 20.51 6.69 16.44
CA ILE A 294 19.57 7.33 17.37
C ILE A 294 20.10 8.66 17.89
N ASN A 295 21.40 8.74 18.16
CA ASN A 295 22.03 9.98 18.59
C ASN A 295 22.13 11.03 17.47
N ALA A 296 22.32 10.60 16.22
CA ALA A 296 22.36 11.49 15.06
C ALA A 296 20.96 12.04 14.70
N ASP A 297 19.95 11.18 14.72
CA ASP A 297 18.57 11.50 14.32
C ASP A 297 17.70 11.97 15.50
N ARG A 298 18.04 13.10 16.11
CA ARG A 298 17.20 13.73 17.16
C ARG A 298 16.20 14.73 16.57
N GLU A 299 16.69 15.60 15.70
CA GLU A 299 15.90 16.69 15.12
C GLU A 299 15.53 16.42 13.66
N SER A 300 16.51 16.00 12.85
CA SER A 300 16.32 15.58 11.46
C SER A 300 16.46 14.06 11.36
N HIS A 301 15.41 13.38 10.91
CA HIS A 301 15.35 11.90 10.90
C HIS A 301 15.82 11.33 9.57
N THR A 302 17.08 11.60 9.22
CA THR A 302 17.66 11.26 7.90
C THR A 302 17.91 9.76 7.71
N HIS A 303 18.11 9.01 8.78
CA HIS A 303 18.40 7.58 8.78
C HIS A 303 17.14 6.70 8.91
N VAL A 304 15.93 7.26 8.82
CA VAL A 304 14.67 6.50 8.98
C VAL A 304 14.60 5.30 8.02
N SER A 305 15.14 5.45 6.80
CA SER A 305 15.19 4.35 5.82
C SER A 305 16.13 3.20 6.24
N VAL A 306 17.18 3.49 7.01
CA VAL A 306 18.11 2.50 7.59
C VAL A 306 17.38 1.71 8.67
N VAL A 307 16.73 2.41 9.60
CA VAL A 307 16.00 1.79 10.72
C VAL A 307 14.85 0.93 10.23
N ILE A 308 14.03 1.42 9.28
CA ILE A 308 12.93 0.64 8.69
C ILE A 308 13.45 -0.62 8.00
N SER A 309 14.54 -0.51 7.23
CA SER A 309 15.16 -1.67 6.57
C SER A 309 15.65 -2.70 7.58
N PHE A 310 16.34 -2.26 8.64
CA PHE A 310 16.79 -3.15 9.72
C PHE A 310 15.61 -3.85 10.40
N CYS A 311 14.57 -3.10 10.82
CA CYS A 311 13.38 -3.67 11.45
C CYS A 311 12.65 -4.67 10.55
N ARG A 312 12.52 -4.36 9.26
CA ARG A 312 11.83 -5.22 8.28
C ARG A 312 12.55 -6.54 8.07
N HIS A 313 13.88 -6.49 7.95
CA HIS A 313 14.64 -7.66 7.54
C HIS A 313 15.14 -8.48 8.73
N CYS A 314 15.60 -7.84 9.80
CA CYS A 314 16.30 -8.52 10.90
C CYS A 314 15.68 -8.27 12.27
N GLY A 315 14.63 -7.45 12.35
CA GLY A 315 14.03 -7.05 13.62
C GLY A 315 13.30 -8.19 14.33
N ASP A 316 12.83 -9.19 13.59
CA ASP A 316 12.21 -10.40 14.13
C ASP A 316 13.18 -11.14 15.08
N ASP A 317 14.40 -11.41 14.61
CA ASP A 317 15.42 -12.14 15.40
C ASP A 317 16.26 -11.23 16.31
N ILE A 318 16.68 -10.04 15.88
CA ILE A 318 17.59 -9.18 16.68
C ILE A 318 16.87 -8.40 17.77
N ALA A 319 15.61 -7.99 17.53
CA ALA A 319 14.88 -7.09 18.42
C ALA A 319 13.52 -7.66 18.88
N GLY A 320 13.25 -8.95 18.59
CA GLY A 320 12.01 -9.62 18.99
C GLY A 320 10.76 -8.94 18.43
N LEU A 321 10.85 -8.34 17.24
CA LEU A 321 9.73 -7.60 16.66
C LEU A 321 8.70 -8.55 16.08
N VAL A 322 7.45 -8.37 16.49
CA VAL A 322 6.29 -8.98 15.84
C VAL A 322 5.43 -7.84 15.26
N PRO A 323 5.58 -7.50 13.96
CA PRO A 323 4.87 -6.39 13.33
C PRO A 323 3.35 -6.52 13.45
N ARG A 324 2.64 -5.38 13.50
CA ARG A 324 1.17 -5.38 13.55
C ARG A 324 0.54 -6.15 12.38
N LYS A 325 1.06 -5.98 11.15
CA LYS A 325 0.58 -6.73 9.97
C LYS A 325 0.63 -8.24 10.20
N VAL A 326 1.71 -8.75 10.81
CA VAL A 326 1.87 -10.17 11.13
C VAL A 326 0.84 -10.61 12.17
N LYS A 327 0.65 -9.86 13.26
CA LYS A 327 -0.36 -10.18 14.29
C LYS A 327 -1.77 -10.25 13.72
N THR A 328 -2.16 -9.21 12.97
CA THR A 328 -3.50 -9.12 12.35
C THR A 328 -3.72 -10.25 11.34
N VAL A 329 -2.74 -10.57 10.50
CA VAL A 329 -2.84 -11.67 9.54
C VAL A 329 -2.91 -13.03 10.24
N ALA A 330 -2.10 -13.24 11.27
CA ALA A 330 -2.10 -14.47 12.06
C ALA A 330 -3.48 -14.75 12.68
N GLU A 331 -4.08 -13.73 13.30
CA GLU A 331 -5.42 -13.79 13.89
C GLU A 331 -6.52 -13.95 12.83
N LYS A 332 -6.51 -13.11 11.78
CA LYS A 332 -7.56 -13.08 10.75
C LYS A 332 -7.64 -14.36 9.92
N PHE A 333 -6.49 -14.95 9.60
CA PHE A 333 -6.40 -16.12 8.71
C PHE A 333 -5.97 -17.40 9.44
N ASN A 334 -5.87 -17.38 10.78
CA ASN A 334 -5.43 -18.51 11.61
C ASN A 334 -4.06 -19.08 11.17
N LEU A 335 -3.11 -18.21 10.86
CA LEU A 335 -1.77 -18.58 10.40
C LEU A 335 -0.75 -18.54 11.54
N SER A 336 0.00 -19.63 11.71
CA SER A 336 1.11 -19.69 12.69
C SER A 336 2.42 -19.23 12.07
N PHE A 337 2.89 -18.06 12.49
CA PHE A 337 4.19 -17.51 12.08
C PHE A 337 5.37 -18.15 12.84
N PRO A 338 6.59 -18.07 12.31
CA PRO A 338 7.76 -18.66 12.96
C PRO A 338 8.03 -18.06 14.36
N PRO A 339 8.51 -18.88 15.32
CA PRO A 339 8.91 -18.41 16.63
C PRO A 339 10.28 -17.70 16.61
N SER A 340 10.52 -16.85 17.61
CA SER A 340 11.83 -16.22 17.85
C SER A 340 12.72 -17.18 18.64
N GLU A 341 13.57 -17.94 17.96
CA GLU A 341 14.42 -18.98 18.58
C GLU A 341 15.93 -18.70 18.48
N ILE A 342 16.35 -17.70 17.70
CA ILE A 342 17.78 -17.50 17.38
C ILE A 342 18.51 -16.70 18.46
N ILE A 343 17.95 -15.55 18.85
CA ILE A 343 18.48 -14.66 19.89
C ILE A 343 17.51 -14.64 21.06
N SER A 344 18.02 -14.75 22.28
CA SER A 344 17.16 -14.79 23.47
C SER A 344 16.48 -13.43 23.74
N PRO A 345 15.31 -13.41 24.39
CA PRO A 345 14.59 -12.18 24.71
C PRO A 345 15.42 -11.15 25.48
N GLU A 346 16.30 -11.60 26.38
CA GLU A 346 17.17 -10.75 27.19
C GLU A 346 18.17 -9.98 26.31
N LYS A 347 18.68 -10.64 25.26
CA LYS A 347 19.59 -10.04 24.29
C LYS A 347 18.87 -9.16 23.27
N GLN A 348 17.58 -9.42 23.02
CA GLN A 348 16.74 -8.61 22.12
C GLN A 348 16.29 -7.29 22.76
N GLN A 349 16.04 -7.28 24.07
CA GLN A 349 15.45 -6.15 24.79
C GLN A 349 16.19 -4.81 24.59
N PRO A 350 17.54 -4.74 24.62
CA PRO A 350 18.26 -3.48 24.38
C PRO A 350 17.98 -2.87 23.01
N PHE A 351 17.88 -3.70 21.96
CA PHE A 351 17.55 -3.25 20.61
C PHE A 351 16.10 -2.76 20.53
N GLN A 352 15.18 -3.47 21.17
CA GLN A 352 13.78 -3.05 21.22
C GLN A 352 13.63 -1.68 21.91
N ASN A 353 14.40 -1.43 22.98
CA ASN A 353 14.40 -0.14 23.68
C ASN A 353 14.91 0.99 22.78
N LEU A 354 16.05 0.78 22.10
CA LEU A 354 16.61 1.73 21.14
C LEU A 354 15.61 2.07 20.02
N LEU A 355 14.90 1.07 19.47
CA LEU A 355 13.90 1.29 18.42
C LEU A 355 12.67 2.06 18.91
N LYS A 356 12.21 1.79 20.15
CA LYS A 356 11.11 2.55 20.79
C LYS A 356 11.50 4.00 21.05
N GLU A 357 12.74 4.24 21.48
CA GLU A 357 13.30 5.58 21.65
C GLU A 357 13.32 6.32 20.31
N TYR A 358 13.88 5.69 19.26
CA TYR A 358 13.89 6.27 17.90
C TYR A 358 12.47 6.58 17.41
N PHE A 359 11.51 5.67 17.58
CA PHE A 359 10.13 5.88 17.17
C PHE A 359 9.46 7.03 17.92
N THR A 360 9.79 7.22 19.20
CA THR A 360 9.30 8.36 20.00
C THR A 360 9.87 9.67 19.48
N SER A 361 11.17 9.72 19.17
CA SER A 361 11.82 10.86 18.54
C SER A 361 11.15 11.21 17.20
N LEU A 362 10.96 10.20 16.34
CA LEU A 362 10.35 10.37 15.01
C LEU A 362 8.91 10.88 15.10
N THR A 363 8.14 10.38 16.07
CA THR A 363 6.76 10.82 16.29
C THR A 363 6.70 12.27 16.74
N LYS A 364 7.65 12.73 17.57
CA LYS A 364 7.74 14.15 17.97
C LYS A 364 8.03 15.03 16.77
N HIS A 365 8.99 14.65 15.93
CA HIS A 365 9.31 15.35 14.69
C HIS A 365 8.09 15.44 13.77
N LEU A 366 7.41 14.32 13.49
CA LEU A 366 6.21 14.30 12.64
C LEU A 366 5.11 15.24 13.15
N LYS A 367 4.89 15.29 14.47
CA LYS A 367 3.89 16.18 15.09
C LYS A 367 4.28 17.66 14.97
N ARG A 368 5.57 18.00 15.06
CA ARG A 368 6.07 19.36 14.85
C ARG A 368 5.76 19.80 13.42
N ASP A 369 6.21 19.04 12.44
CA ASP A 369 6.06 19.36 11.02
C ASP A 369 4.59 19.42 10.60
N HIS A 370 3.75 18.53 11.13
CA HIS A 370 2.30 18.58 10.88
C HIS A 370 1.66 19.89 11.36
N ARG A 371 2.06 20.39 12.54
CA ARG A 371 1.57 21.67 13.07
C ARG A 371 2.08 22.85 12.24
N GLU A 372 3.35 22.84 11.86
CA GLU A 372 3.94 23.88 11.01
C GLU A 372 3.25 23.94 9.65
N LEU A 373 3.02 22.78 9.02
CA LEU A 373 2.32 22.68 7.75
C LEU A 373 0.89 23.22 7.84
N GLN A 374 0.14 22.85 8.88
CA GLN A 374 -1.21 23.38 9.12
C GLN A 374 -1.22 24.89 9.36
N ASN A 375 -0.21 25.43 10.04
CA ASN A 375 -0.10 26.87 10.26
C ASN A 375 0.15 27.62 8.94
N ILE A 376 1.02 27.10 8.08
CA ILE A 376 1.29 27.65 6.75
C ILE A 376 0.02 27.57 5.88
N GLU A 377 -0.69 26.45 5.88
CA GLU A 377 -1.96 26.31 5.16
C GLU A 377 -3.01 27.32 5.61
N ARG A 378 -3.10 27.61 6.92
CA ARG A 378 -4.01 28.62 7.46
C ARG A 378 -3.60 30.04 7.12
N GLN A 379 -2.30 30.34 7.03
CA GLN A 379 -1.80 31.65 6.63
C GLN A 379 -2.03 31.93 5.13
N ASN A 380 -2.09 30.88 4.31
CA ASN A 380 -2.31 30.98 2.86
C ASN A 380 -3.79 30.94 2.46
N ARG A 381 -4.71 30.68 3.40
CA ARG A 381 -6.16 30.80 3.22
C ARG A 381 -6.61 32.19 3.66
#